data_AF-A0A6A5SVI9-F1
#
_entry.id   AF-A0A6A5SVI9-F1
#
_cell.length_a   1.000
_cell.length_b   1.000
_cell.length_c   1.000
_cell.angle_alpha   90.00
_cell.angle_beta   90.00
_cell.angle_gamma   90.00
#
_symmetry.space_group_name_H-M   'P 1'
#
loop_
_entity.id
_entity.type
_entity.pdbx_description
1 polymer ?
#
loop_
_entity_poly.entity_id
_entity_poly.type
_entity_poly.pdbx_seq_one_letter_code
_entity_poly.pdbx_strand_id
1 'polypeptide(L)'
;MSQSKLEHFGPKARIPDLFQRRDQIYFALETQQLQWYTPAPLYHHDLLDAAAKVGHIEELIGYVFKEKMTCIEALKVSSHSTPLYFKGVVHTVAGNKRLALLGDRVLGLALTEIWFHTGRSAGLTWQIVEYSAMSLNTETRAALHARGRALGIHSHLLLSIASSGPSLAHVAETFEAILGAVYLDSGHRLQVVKDVMRRIELDD
;
A
#
# COMPACT_ATOMS: atom_id res chain seq x y z
N MET A 1 -34.89 9.85 83.99
CA MET A 1 -33.60 9.92 83.29
C MET A 1 -33.26 8.50 82.84
N SER A 2 -33.86 8.02 81.76
CA SER A 2 -33.44 8.14 80.36
C SER A 2 -32.69 6.88 79.93
N GLN A 3 -33.46 5.95 79.38
CA GLN A 3 -33.00 4.71 78.76
C GLN A 3 -31.93 5.00 77.69
N SER A 4 -30.85 4.23 77.71
CA SER A 4 -29.84 4.23 76.65
C SER A 4 -30.45 3.67 75.36
N LYS A 5 -30.84 4.56 74.43
CA LYS A 5 -31.02 4.18 73.03
C LYS A 5 -29.64 3.88 72.43
N LEU A 6 -29.37 2.61 72.20
CA LEU A 6 -28.34 2.19 71.25
C LEU A 6 -28.79 2.65 69.86
N GLU A 7 -28.26 3.77 69.40
CA GLU A 7 -28.41 4.18 68.00
C GLU A 7 -27.53 3.26 67.14
N HIS A 8 -28.16 2.24 66.57
CA HIS A 8 -27.57 1.40 65.55
C HIS A 8 -27.45 2.19 64.24
N PHE A 9 -26.24 2.57 63.85
CA PHE A 9 -25.92 2.94 62.48
C PHE A 9 -24.54 2.40 62.06
N GLY A 10 -24.55 1.46 61.11
CA GLY A 10 -23.46 1.28 60.13
C GLY A 10 -23.21 -0.16 59.66
N PRO A 11 -23.05 -0.41 58.34
CA PRO A 11 -23.62 0.26 57.18
C PRO A 11 -24.54 -0.68 56.38
N LYS A 12 -25.45 -0.08 55.61
CA LYS A 12 -26.32 -0.71 54.60
C LYS A 12 -25.52 -1.25 53.40
N ALA A 13 -24.47 -2.05 53.62
CA ALA A 13 -23.82 -2.77 52.53
C ALA A 13 -24.74 -3.92 52.14
N ARG A 14 -25.49 -3.77 51.05
CA ARG A 14 -26.13 -4.93 50.45
C ARG A 14 -24.98 -5.80 49.91
N ILE A 15 -25.03 -7.13 50.12
CA ILE A 15 -24.05 -8.10 49.60
C ILE A 15 -23.64 -7.88 48.12
N PRO A 16 -24.49 -7.37 47.20
CA PRO A 16 -24.08 -7.05 45.83
C PRO A 16 -22.95 -6.03 45.72
N ASP A 17 -22.78 -5.12 46.69
CA ASP A 17 -21.73 -4.09 46.67
C ASP A 17 -20.35 -4.65 47.08
N LEU A 18 -20.31 -5.86 47.66
CA LEU A 18 -19.09 -6.54 48.10
C LEU A 18 -18.50 -7.48 47.05
N PHE A 19 -19.27 -7.86 46.04
CA PHE A 19 -18.86 -8.77 44.97
C PHE A 19 -18.96 -8.08 43.61
N GLN A 20 -18.04 -7.17 43.33
CA GLN A 20 -17.80 -6.77 41.95
C GLN A 20 -17.24 -8.00 41.22
N ARG A 21 -18.00 -8.57 40.28
CA ARG A 21 -17.57 -9.70 39.45
C ARG A 21 -16.30 -9.32 38.68
N ARG A 22 -15.15 -9.80 39.15
CA ARG A 22 -13.84 -9.59 38.50
C ARG A 22 -13.65 -10.47 37.26
N ASP A 23 -14.58 -11.40 37.02
CA ASP A 23 -14.65 -12.33 35.88
C ASP A 23 -15.35 -11.73 34.65
N GLN A 24 -15.96 -10.54 34.73
CA GLN A 24 -16.67 -9.93 33.60
C GLN A 24 -15.82 -9.78 32.34
N ILE A 25 -14.52 -9.49 32.49
CA ILE A 25 -13.59 -9.41 31.37
C ILE A 25 -13.41 -10.79 30.71
N TYR A 26 -13.22 -11.85 31.51
CA TYR A 26 -13.08 -13.21 31.00
C TYR A 26 -14.36 -13.71 30.35
N PHE A 27 -15.52 -13.42 30.94
CA PHE A 27 -16.83 -13.75 30.36
C PHE A 27 -17.07 -13.01 29.05
N ALA A 28 -16.72 -11.73 28.98
CA ALA A 28 -16.83 -10.93 27.75
C ALA A 28 -15.85 -11.40 26.66
N LEU A 29 -14.65 -11.87 27.03
CA LEU A 29 -13.71 -12.52 26.10
C LEU A 29 -14.24 -13.87 25.59
N GLU A 30 -14.78 -14.70 26.49
CA GLU A 30 -15.34 -16.02 26.17
C GLU A 30 -16.58 -15.90 25.27
N THR A 31 -17.40 -14.87 25.50
CA THR A 31 -18.58 -14.54 24.66
C THR A 31 -18.24 -13.71 23.42
N GLN A 32 -16.95 -13.48 23.13
CA GLN A 32 -16.46 -12.68 22.00
C GLN A 32 -16.98 -11.23 21.95
N GLN A 33 -17.48 -10.71 23.07
CA GLN A 33 -17.84 -9.30 23.24
C GLN A 33 -16.60 -8.42 23.41
N LEU A 34 -15.49 -9.00 23.88
CA LEU A 34 -14.16 -8.40 23.91
C LEU A 34 -13.18 -9.28 23.14
N GLN A 35 -12.16 -8.65 22.56
CA GLN A 35 -11.06 -9.33 21.89
C GLN A 35 -9.74 -8.70 22.33
N TRP A 36 -8.73 -9.52 22.63
CA TRP A 36 -7.39 -9.02 22.91
C TRP A 36 -6.79 -8.47 21.62
N TYR A 37 -6.42 -7.19 21.64
CA TYR A 37 -5.64 -6.59 20.56
C TYR A 37 -4.21 -6.34 21.04
N THR A 38 -3.26 -6.83 20.25
CA THR A 38 -1.89 -6.34 20.35
C THR A 38 -1.93 -4.84 20.04
N PRO A 39 -1.38 -3.95 20.89
CA PRO A 39 -1.35 -2.53 20.57
C PRO A 39 -0.56 -2.31 19.27
N ALA A 40 -0.96 -1.30 18.50
CA ALA A 40 -0.28 -0.95 17.27
C ALA A 40 1.19 -0.59 17.56
N PRO A 41 2.14 -1.00 16.71
CA PRO A 41 3.52 -0.53 16.81
C PRO A 41 3.58 1.00 16.76
N LEU A 42 4.58 1.61 17.41
CA LEU A 42 4.74 3.07 17.43
C LEU A 42 4.76 3.69 16.02
N TYR A 43 5.39 2.98 15.08
CA TYR A 43 5.43 3.33 13.68
C TYR A 43 4.79 2.21 12.86
N HIS A 44 3.66 2.51 12.23
CA HIS A 44 2.95 1.58 11.35
C HIS A 44 2.19 2.34 10.27
N HIS A 45 1.84 1.62 9.22
CA HIS A 45 0.81 2.02 8.28
C HIS A 45 -0.50 1.36 8.68
N ASP A 46 -1.61 2.09 8.64
CA ASP A 46 -2.93 1.48 8.81
C ASP A 46 -3.28 0.67 7.56
N LEU A 47 -3.69 -0.59 7.73
CA LEU A 47 -3.98 -1.47 6.60
C LEU A 47 -5.21 -1.01 5.79
N LEU A 48 -6.21 -0.41 6.45
CA LEU A 48 -7.42 0.04 5.78
C LEU A 48 -7.12 1.27 4.92
N ASP A 49 -6.31 2.21 5.42
CA ASP A 49 -5.80 3.33 4.61
C ASP A 49 -4.94 2.84 3.43
N ALA A 50 -4.06 1.85 3.66
CA ALA A 50 -3.29 1.24 2.58
C ALA A 50 -4.19 0.57 1.53
N ALA A 51 -5.23 -0.15 1.94
CA ALA A 51 -6.20 -0.77 1.03
C ALA A 51 -7.02 0.28 0.25
N ALA A 52 -7.40 1.39 0.87
CA ALA A 52 -8.08 2.50 0.19
C ALA A 52 -7.18 3.11 -0.90
N LYS A 53 -5.89 3.31 -0.60
CA LYS A 53 -4.89 3.75 -1.58
C LYS A 53 -4.76 2.77 -2.75
N VAL A 54 -4.81 1.46 -2.50
CA VAL A 54 -4.86 0.45 -3.59
C VAL A 54 -6.08 0.67 -4.47
N GLY A 55 -7.27 0.84 -3.90
CA GLY A 55 -8.49 1.08 -4.69
C GLY A 55 -8.37 2.28 -5.64
N HIS A 56 -7.77 3.39 -5.18
CA HIS A 56 -7.49 4.54 -6.04
C HIS A 56 -6.51 4.23 -7.18
N ILE A 57 -5.46 3.45 -6.90
CA ILE A 57 -4.50 3.04 -7.93
C ILE A 57 -5.17 2.13 -8.95
N GLU A 58 -6.00 1.19 -8.52
CA GLU A 58 -6.72 0.27 -9.41
C GLU A 58 -7.64 1.01 -10.39
N GLU A 59 -8.41 1.97 -9.89
CA GLU A 59 -9.26 2.85 -10.71
C GLU A 59 -8.42 3.65 -11.71
N LEU A 60 -7.29 4.18 -11.26
CA LEU A 60 -6.40 5.00 -12.05
C LEU A 60 -5.78 4.23 -13.22
N ILE A 61 -5.24 3.05 -12.95
CA ILE A 61 -4.55 2.23 -13.96
C ILE A 61 -5.51 1.32 -14.75
N GLY A 62 -6.78 1.22 -14.32
CA GLY A 62 -7.78 0.36 -14.94
C GLY A 62 -7.50 -1.14 -14.74
N TYR A 63 -6.81 -1.52 -13.66
CA TYR A 63 -6.45 -2.91 -13.35
C TYR A 63 -6.83 -3.23 -11.91
N VAL A 64 -7.61 -4.29 -11.70
CA VAL A 64 -7.97 -4.78 -10.37
C VAL A 64 -7.04 -5.93 -10.01
N PHE A 65 -6.21 -5.74 -8.98
CA PHE A 65 -5.32 -6.76 -8.44
C PHE A 65 -6.11 -7.90 -7.82
N LYS A 66 -5.70 -9.13 -8.12
CA LYS A 66 -6.19 -10.32 -7.43
C LYS A 66 -5.65 -10.36 -6.00
N GLU A 67 -4.36 -10.07 -5.84
CA GLU A 67 -3.70 -9.97 -4.55
C GLU A 67 -3.42 -8.49 -4.20
N LYS A 68 -4.26 -7.91 -3.33
CA LYS A 68 -4.16 -6.50 -2.93
C LYS A 68 -2.84 -6.21 -2.22
N MET A 69 -2.29 -7.19 -1.50
CA MET A 69 -1.01 -7.04 -0.80
C MET A 69 0.15 -6.79 -1.77
N THR A 70 0.08 -7.27 -3.01
CA THR A 70 1.09 -7.00 -4.04
C THR A 70 1.10 -5.52 -4.45
N CYS A 71 -0.08 -4.89 -4.57
CA CYS A 71 -0.15 -3.45 -4.82
C CYS A 71 0.29 -2.64 -3.59
N ILE A 72 -0.02 -3.09 -2.37
CA ILE A 72 0.47 -2.45 -1.15
C ILE A 72 2.00 -2.50 -1.09
N GLU A 73 2.62 -3.62 -1.45
CA GLU A 73 4.07 -3.74 -1.58
C GLU A 73 4.63 -2.73 -2.60
N ALA A 74 3.98 -2.57 -3.76
CA ALA A 74 4.40 -1.59 -4.77
C ALA A 74 4.35 -0.14 -4.27
N LEU A 75 3.32 0.22 -3.49
CA LEU A 75 3.17 1.56 -2.91
C LEU A 75 4.11 1.82 -1.72
N LYS A 76 4.71 0.76 -1.17
CA LYS A 76 5.55 0.84 0.02
C LYS A 76 6.99 1.18 -0.32
N VAL A 77 7.31 2.46 -0.20
CA VAL A 77 8.69 2.97 -0.37
C VAL A 77 9.57 2.59 0.82
N SER A 78 8.99 2.53 2.02
CA SER A 78 9.71 2.18 3.24
C SER A 78 10.14 0.71 3.22
N SER A 79 11.32 0.41 3.79
CA SER A 79 11.75 -0.98 3.97
C SER A 79 10.82 -1.74 4.92
N HIS A 80 11.09 -3.03 5.14
CA HIS A 80 10.35 -3.93 6.04
C HIS A 80 10.18 -3.40 7.48
N SER A 81 10.88 -2.32 7.86
CA SER A 81 10.88 -1.70 9.18
C SER A 81 9.55 -1.07 9.60
N THR A 82 8.71 -0.64 8.66
CA THR A 82 7.40 -0.02 8.98
C THR A 82 6.27 -1.00 8.62
N PRO A 83 5.74 -1.78 9.55
CA PRO A 83 4.71 -2.77 9.26
C PRO A 83 3.36 -2.13 8.97
N LEU A 84 2.44 -2.92 8.43
CA LEU A 84 1.01 -2.60 8.42
C LEU A 84 0.37 -3.12 9.70
N TYR A 85 -0.68 -2.45 10.16
CA TYR A 85 -1.43 -2.85 11.33
C TYR A 85 -2.94 -2.74 11.09
N PHE A 86 -3.68 -3.73 11.58
CA PHE A 86 -5.14 -3.68 11.65
C PHE A 86 -5.66 -4.58 12.76
N LYS A 87 -6.49 -4.02 13.65
CA LYS A 87 -7.21 -4.77 14.69
C LYS A 87 -6.34 -5.83 15.40
N GLY A 88 -5.20 -5.42 15.94
CA GLY A 88 -4.30 -6.29 16.71
C GLY A 88 -3.37 -7.19 15.89
N VAL A 89 -3.48 -7.16 14.56
CA VAL A 89 -2.66 -7.95 13.63
C VAL A 89 -1.61 -7.04 12.98
N VAL A 90 -0.36 -7.50 13.01
CA VAL A 90 0.79 -6.83 12.36
C VAL A 90 1.13 -7.62 11.10
N HIS A 91 1.14 -6.95 9.95
CA HIS A 91 1.56 -7.52 8.68
C HIS A 91 2.90 -6.94 8.25
N THR A 92 3.88 -7.80 8.03
CA THR A 92 5.17 -7.43 7.45
C THR A 92 5.09 -7.54 5.93
N VAL A 93 5.36 -6.43 5.26
CA VAL A 93 5.38 -6.33 3.79
C VAL A 93 6.72 -5.76 3.37
N ALA A 94 7.26 -6.27 2.26
CA ALA A 94 8.51 -5.79 1.71
C ALA A 94 8.38 -4.34 1.18
N GLY A 95 9.53 -3.70 0.98
CA GLY A 95 9.58 -2.45 0.24
C GLY A 95 9.57 -2.71 -1.27
N ASN A 96 9.12 -1.72 -2.03
CA ASN A 96 8.83 -1.82 -3.46
C ASN A 96 10.02 -2.03 -4.39
N LYS A 97 11.27 -1.94 -3.91
CA LYS A 97 12.48 -1.97 -4.75
C LYS A 97 12.58 -3.18 -5.68
N ARG A 98 12.16 -4.36 -5.22
CA ARG A 98 12.19 -5.59 -6.02
C ARG A 98 11.17 -5.56 -7.14
N LEU A 99 9.96 -5.06 -6.84
CA LEU A 99 8.92 -4.84 -7.83
C LEU A 99 9.31 -3.74 -8.83
N ALA A 100 9.96 -2.67 -8.36
CA ALA A 100 10.45 -1.60 -9.22
C ALA A 100 11.47 -2.12 -10.23
N LEU A 101 12.46 -2.90 -9.78
CA LEU A 101 13.44 -3.50 -10.68
C LEU A 101 12.80 -4.42 -11.74
N LEU A 102 11.79 -5.21 -11.33
CA LEU A 102 11.03 -6.04 -12.26
C LEU A 102 10.26 -5.16 -13.26
N GLY A 103 9.57 -4.14 -12.77
CA GLY A 103 8.76 -3.23 -13.56
C GLY A 103 9.56 -2.42 -14.57
N ASP A 104 10.75 -1.93 -14.20
CA ASP A 104 11.71 -1.27 -15.10
C ASP A 104 12.04 -2.16 -16.32
N ARG A 105 12.35 -3.44 -16.08
CA ARG A 105 12.64 -4.40 -17.16
C ARG A 105 11.41 -4.73 -18.00
N VAL A 106 10.24 -4.82 -17.37
CA VAL A 106 8.98 -5.08 -18.08
C VAL A 106 8.55 -3.89 -18.94
N LEU A 107 8.71 -2.67 -18.43
CA LEU A 107 8.46 -1.42 -19.16
C LEU A 107 9.36 -1.35 -20.40
N GLY A 108 10.67 -1.55 -20.22
CA GLY A 108 11.65 -1.64 -21.30
C GLY A 108 11.25 -2.63 -22.39
N LEU A 109 10.85 -3.85 -21.99
CA LEU A 109 10.39 -4.87 -22.93
C LEU A 109 9.09 -4.45 -23.65
N ALA A 110 8.13 -3.89 -22.93
CA ALA A 110 6.86 -3.44 -23.50
C ALA A 110 7.07 -2.36 -24.56
N LEU A 111 7.88 -1.32 -24.28
CA LEU A 111 8.20 -0.28 -25.26
C LEU A 111 9.01 -0.82 -26.43
N THR A 112 9.98 -1.70 -26.17
CA THR A 112 10.76 -2.35 -27.23
C THR A 112 9.86 -3.13 -28.19
N GLU A 113 8.88 -3.87 -27.66
CA GLU A 113 7.96 -4.66 -28.46
C GLU A 113 6.95 -3.78 -29.21
N ILE A 114 6.43 -2.72 -28.59
CA ILE A 114 5.58 -1.72 -29.26
C ILE A 114 6.32 -1.13 -30.45
N TRP A 115 7.56 -0.68 -30.24
CA TRP A 115 8.38 -0.14 -31.32
C TRP A 115 8.68 -1.18 -32.40
N PHE A 116 9.03 -2.41 -32.03
CA PHE A 116 9.32 -3.49 -32.98
C PHE A 116 8.15 -3.76 -33.94
N HIS A 117 6.91 -3.74 -33.44
CA HIS A 117 5.72 -3.95 -34.25
C HIS A 117 5.36 -2.79 -35.20
N THR A 118 6.01 -1.63 -35.09
CA THR A 118 5.85 -0.54 -36.08
C THR A 118 6.42 -0.89 -37.45
N GLY A 119 7.22 -1.96 -37.57
CA GLY A 119 7.84 -2.39 -38.83
C GLY A 119 8.95 -1.45 -39.33
N ARG A 120 9.35 -0.48 -38.50
CA ARG A 120 10.46 0.44 -38.77
C ARG A 120 11.79 -0.34 -38.78
N SER A 121 12.56 -0.20 -39.86
CA SER A 121 13.85 -0.90 -39.96
C SER A 121 14.92 -0.16 -39.17
N ALA A 122 15.64 -0.86 -38.30
CA ALA A 122 16.81 -0.30 -37.59
C ALA A 122 17.97 0.16 -38.51
N GLY A 123 17.84 0.02 -39.83
CA GLY A 123 18.89 0.36 -40.80
C GLY A 123 19.07 1.86 -41.09
N LEU A 124 18.13 2.72 -40.64
CA LEU A 124 18.23 4.18 -40.79
C LEU A 124 18.56 4.82 -39.44
N THR A 125 19.68 5.54 -39.36
CA THR A 125 20.16 6.27 -38.16
C THR A 125 19.06 7.11 -37.51
N TRP A 126 18.19 7.73 -38.30
CA TRP A 126 17.04 8.51 -37.85
C TRP A 126 16.02 7.70 -37.02
N GLN A 127 15.75 6.43 -37.37
CA GLN A 127 14.75 5.60 -36.67
C GLN A 127 15.27 5.07 -35.32
N ILE A 128 16.60 4.89 -35.19
CA ILE A 128 17.25 4.60 -33.90
C ILE A 128 17.17 5.82 -32.97
N VAL A 129 17.35 7.03 -33.52
CA VAL A 129 17.17 8.28 -32.77
C VAL A 129 15.72 8.45 -32.32
N GLU A 130 14.74 8.05 -33.13
CA GLU A 130 13.32 8.11 -32.78
C GLU A 130 12.96 7.12 -31.65
N TYR A 131 13.46 5.88 -31.69
CA TYR A 131 13.33 4.94 -30.56
C TYR A 131 13.99 5.47 -29.29
N SER A 132 15.18 6.05 -29.44
CA SER A 132 15.94 6.60 -28.32
C SER A 132 15.20 7.80 -27.70
N ALA A 133 14.58 8.65 -28.52
CA ALA A 133 13.76 9.76 -28.06
C ALA A 133 12.50 9.27 -27.34
N MET A 134 11.82 8.23 -27.85
CA MET A 134 10.66 7.61 -27.21
C MET A 134 11.03 7.02 -25.85
N SER A 135 12.07 6.19 -25.76
CA SER A 135 12.53 5.60 -24.47
C SER A 135 12.99 6.68 -23.48
N LEU A 136 13.71 7.72 -23.94
CA LEU A 136 14.13 8.84 -23.08
C LEU A 136 12.95 9.65 -22.53
N ASN A 137 11.87 9.79 -23.30
CA ASN A 137 10.68 10.54 -22.90
C ASN A 137 9.73 9.73 -22.01
N THR A 138 9.84 8.40 -22.00
CA THR A 138 8.86 7.53 -21.35
C THR A 138 9.42 6.79 -20.13
N GLU A 139 10.67 6.31 -20.20
CA GLU A 139 11.22 5.40 -19.18
C GLU A 139 12.23 6.09 -18.26
N THR A 140 12.58 7.34 -18.53
CA THR A 140 13.47 8.06 -17.63
C THR A 140 12.80 8.32 -16.29
N ARG A 141 13.59 8.29 -15.22
CA ARG A 141 13.11 8.61 -13.85
C ARG A 141 12.41 9.97 -13.79
N ALA A 142 12.84 10.94 -14.60
CA ALA A 142 12.20 12.25 -14.69
C ALA A 142 10.82 12.18 -15.36
N ALA A 143 10.70 11.45 -16.47
CA ALA A 143 9.44 11.21 -17.16
C ALA A 143 8.43 10.47 -16.27
N LEU A 144 8.85 9.35 -15.67
CA LEU A 144 8.02 8.56 -14.75
C LEU A 144 7.61 9.36 -13.52
N HIS A 145 8.49 10.21 -13.00
CA HIS A 145 8.12 11.15 -11.94
C HIS A 145 7.06 12.14 -12.40
N ALA A 146 7.26 12.81 -13.54
CA ALA A 146 6.31 13.79 -14.07
C ALA A 146 4.93 13.15 -14.31
N ARG A 147 4.89 11.98 -14.95
CA ARG A 147 3.65 11.23 -15.18
C ARG A 147 3.03 10.77 -13.87
N GLY A 148 3.80 10.21 -12.94
CA GLY A 148 3.31 9.81 -11.62
C GLY A 148 2.80 10.97 -10.76
N ARG A 149 3.32 12.19 -10.95
CA ARG A 149 2.77 13.41 -10.35
C ARG A 149 1.46 13.82 -10.99
N ALA A 150 1.40 13.84 -12.33
CA ALA A 150 0.20 14.19 -13.08
C ALA A 150 -0.98 13.24 -12.77
N LEU A 151 -0.68 11.95 -12.61
CA LEU A 151 -1.64 10.92 -12.22
C LEU A 151 -1.98 10.94 -10.72
N GLY A 152 -1.25 11.69 -9.88
CA GLY A 152 -1.53 11.71 -8.44
C GLY A 152 -0.95 10.54 -7.64
N ILE A 153 -0.21 9.62 -8.26
CA ILE A 153 0.44 8.45 -7.61
C ILE A 153 1.25 8.87 -6.38
N HIS A 154 1.95 10.00 -6.46
CA HIS A 154 2.77 10.54 -5.37
C HIS A 154 2.02 10.69 -4.02
N SER A 155 0.70 10.86 -4.04
CA SER A 155 -0.14 11.02 -2.84
C SER A 155 -0.52 9.68 -2.17
N HIS A 156 -0.29 8.56 -2.87
CA HIS A 156 -0.65 7.22 -2.43
C HIS A 156 0.54 6.40 -1.92
N LEU A 157 1.76 6.97 -1.91
CA LEU A 157 2.96 6.30 -1.39
C LEU A 157 2.85 6.07 0.13
N LEU A 158 3.29 4.89 0.57
CA LEU A 158 3.49 4.55 1.97
C LEU A 158 4.95 4.85 2.35
N LEU A 159 5.16 6.04 2.90
CA LEU A 159 6.47 6.57 3.27
C LEU A 159 6.81 6.30 4.74
N SER A 160 8.10 6.15 5.05
CA SER A 160 8.55 6.13 6.44
C SER A 160 8.25 7.47 7.11
N ILE A 161 8.00 7.45 8.43
CA ILE A 161 7.72 8.65 9.23
C ILE A 161 8.88 9.67 9.21
N ALA A 162 10.10 9.21 8.93
CA ALA A 162 11.27 10.07 8.78
C ALA A 162 11.32 10.80 7.42
N SER A 163 10.39 10.52 6.51
CA SER A 163 10.34 11.15 5.19
C SER A 163 9.62 12.49 5.25
N SER A 164 10.24 13.54 4.69
CA SER A 164 9.61 14.85 4.50
C SER A 164 8.59 14.90 3.35
N GLY A 165 8.38 13.77 2.66
CA GLY A 165 7.49 13.65 1.52
C GLY A 165 8.08 12.81 0.38
N PRO A 166 7.29 12.57 -0.68
CA PRO A 166 7.72 11.77 -1.81
C PRO A 166 8.79 12.52 -2.62
N SER A 167 9.98 11.94 -2.70
CA SER A 167 11.06 12.43 -3.56
C SER A 167 10.80 12.08 -5.03
N LEU A 168 11.54 12.70 -5.95
CA LEU A 168 11.50 12.32 -7.37
C LEU A 168 11.74 10.81 -7.56
N ALA A 169 12.76 10.30 -6.87
CA ALA A 169 13.14 8.90 -6.87
C ALA A 169 12.00 7.99 -6.41
N HIS A 170 11.33 8.36 -5.30
CA HIS A 170 10.26 7.54 -4.74
C HIS A 170 9.07 7.42 -5.71
N VAL A 171 8.70 8.51 -6.36
CA VAL A 171 7.56 8.50 -7.30
C VAL A 171 7.88 7.64 -8.52
N ALA A 172 9.05 7.82 -9.13
CA ALA A 172 9.46 7.04 -10.29
C ALA A 172 9.57 5.54 -9.96
N GLU A 173 10.23 5.19 -8.86
CA GLU A 173 10.40 3.80 -8.41
C GLU A 173 9.05 3.14 -8.05
N THR A 174 8.12 3.91 -7.47
CA THR A 174 6.75 3.41 -7.21
C THR A 174 5.98 3.18 -8.50
N PHE A 175 6.16 4.03 -9.51
CA PHE A 175 5.55 3.83 -10.83
C PHE A 175 6.02 2.51 -11.44
N GLU A 176 7.34 2.29 -11.49
CA GLU A 176 7.92 1.02 -11.96
C GLU A 176 7.37 -0.15 -11.13
N ALA A 177 7.32 -0.01 -9.81
CA ALA A 177 6.82 -1.06 -8.94
C ALA A 177 5.35 -1.42 -9.20
N ILE A 178 4.50 -0.46 -9.55
CA ILE A 178 3.11 -0.73 -9.94
C ILE A 178 3.08 -1.57 -11.22
N LEU A 179 3.88 -1.24 -12.23
CA LEU A 179 3.96 -2.05 -13.46
C LEU A 179 4.50 -3.46 -13.17
N GLY A 180 5.51 -3.57 -12.30
CA GLY A 180 6.05 -4.86 -11.85
C GLY A 180 5.01 -5.70 -11.09
N ALA A 181 4.19 -5.06 -10.26
CA ALA A 181 3.08 -5.70 -9.54
C ALA A 181 1.99 -6.19 -10.50
N VAL A 182 1.58 -5.37 -11.48
CA VAL A 182 0.61 -5.76 -12.52
C VAL A 182 1.13 -6.96 -13.32
N TYR A 183 2.40 -6.92 -13.72
CA TYR A 183 3.03 -8.03 -14.43
C TYR A 183 2.98 -9.32 -13.61
N LEU A 184 3.32 -9.27 -12.32
CA LEU A 184 3.30 -10.44 -11.44
C LEU A 184 1.86 -10.95 -11.21
N ASP A 185 0.93 -10.08 -10.83
CA ASP A 185 -0.46 -10.44 -10.49
C ASP A 185 -1.24 -10.96 -11.72
N SER A 186 -0.91 -10.46 -12.90
CA SER A 186 -1.48 -10.94 -14.16
C SER A 186 -0.97 -12.32 -14.58
N GLY A 187 0.03 -12.88 -13.89
CA GLY A 187 0.67 -14.13 -14.28
C GLY A 187 1.71 -13.96 -15.38
N HIS A 188 2.49 -12.87 -15.31
CA HIS A 188 3.55 -12.52 -16.26
C HIS A 188 3.04 -12.21 -17.68
N ARG A 189 1.86 -11.59 -17.80
CA ARG A 189 1.26 -11.26 -19.09
C ARG A 189 1.64 -9.84 -19.51
N LEU A 190 2.59 -9.73 -20.42
CA LEU A 190 3.06 -8.44 -20.94
C LEU A 190 1.95 -7.61 -21.59
N GLN A 191 0.98 -8.25 -22.25
CA GLN A 191 -0.16 -7.55 -22.85
C GLN A 191 -0.98 -6.75 -21.83
N VAL A 192 -1.18 -7.28 -20.62
CA VAL A 192 -1.92 -6.58 -19.56
C VAL A 192 -1.18 -5.32 -19.12
N VAL A 193 0.16 -5.37 -19.09
CA VAL A 193 0.99 -4.21 -18.77
C VAL A 193 0.86 -3.15 -19.88
N LYS A 194 0.89 -3.54 -21.15
CA LYS A 194 0.66 -2.61 -22.28
C LYS A 194 -0.72 -1.96 -22.21
N ASP A 195 -1.76 -2.71 -21.84
CA ASP A 195 -3.11 -2.16 -21.69
C ASP A 195 -3.16 -1.11 -20.57
N VAL A 196 -2.45 -1.34 -19.46
CA VAL A 196 -2.25 -0.35 -18.39
C VAL A 196 -1.47 0.86 -18.90
N MET A 197 -0.37 0.66 -19.62
CA MET A 197 0.44 1.75 -20.19
C MET A 197 -0.40 2.65 -21.10
N ARG A 198 -1.22 2.06 -21.98
CA ARG A 198 -2.16 2.79 -22.83
C ARG A 198 -3.21 3.55 -22.04
N ARG A 199 -3.77 2.92 -21.00
CA ARG A 199 -4.79 3.54 -20.13
C ARG A 199 -4.26 4.80 -19.45
N ILE A 200 -2.98 4.81 -19.12
CA ILE A 200 -2.29 5.92 -18.46
C ILE A 200 -1.42 6.74 -19.42
N GLU A 201 -1.63 6.63 -20.74
CA GLU A 201 -0.94 7.39 -21.81
C GLU A 201 0.58 7.42 -21.60
N LEU A 202 1.16 6.23 -21.44
CA LEU A 202 2.61 6.04 -21.30
C LEU A 202 3.25 5.55 -22.61
N ASP A 203 2.47 5.19 -23.62
CA ASP A 203 2.93 4.71 -24.92
C ASP A 203 2.83 5.76 -26.05
N ASP A 204 2.51 7.02 -25.71
CA ASP A 204 2.40 8.16 -26.63
C ASP A 204 3.73 8.93 -26.84
#